data_AF-A0A530BM03-F1
#
_entry.id   AF-A0A530BM03-F1
#
_cell.length_a   1.000
_cell.length_b   1.000
_cell.length_c   1.000
_cell.angle_alpha   90.00
_cell.angle_beta   90.00
_cell.angle_gamma   90.00
#
_symmetry.space_group_name_H-M   'P 1'
#
loop_
_entity.id
_entity.type
_entity.pdbx_description
1 polymer ?
#
loop_
_entity_poly.entity_id
_entity_poly.type
_entity_poly.pdbx_seq_one_letter_code
_entity_poly.pdbx_strand_id
1 'polypeptide(L)'
;GLVGLKTSRGRVPLTPLTSESWYGMVVDHAVARSVRDSALLLDLTHGPDPLSPYGAPAPKGSFAAAAARDPGKLRLAVYRK
;
A
#
# COMPACT_ATOMS: atom_id res chain seq x y z
N GLY A 1 11.88 -14.69 6.06
CA GLY A 1 10.99 -13.97 6.98
C GLY A 1 11.14 -12.48 6.75
N LEU A 2 10.49 -11.97 5.71
CA LEU A 2 10.42 -10.55 5.38
C LEU A 2 8.96 -10.14 5.25
N VAL A 3 8.70 -8.84 5.23
CA VAL A 3 7.37 -8.27 5.07
C VAL A 3 7.25 -7.69 3.66
N GLY A 4 6.30 -8.21 2.88
CA GLY A 4 5.88 -7.64 1.61
C GLY A 4 4.41 -7.25 1.69
N LEU A 5 4.06 -6.09 1.14
CA LEU A 5 2.68 -5.60 1.05
C LEU A 5 2.39 -5.20 -0.40
N LYS A 6 1.47 -5.91 -1.04
CA LYS A 6 0.87 -5.44 -2.29
C LYS A 6 -0.17 -4.37 -1.94
N THR A 7 0.03 -3.16 -2.41
CA THR A 7 -0.90 -2.06 -2.16
C THR A 7 -2.17 -2.19 -3.03
N SER A 8 -3.22 -1.47 -2.66
CA SER A 8 -4.37 -1.27 -3.54
C SER A 8 -3.93 -0.58 -4.84
N ARG A 9 -4.54 -0.94 -5.97
CA ARG A 9 -4.28 -0.29 -7.27
C ARG A 9 -4.37 1.23 -7.16
N GLY A 10 -3.39 1.94 -7.74
CA GLY A 10 -3.36 3.41 -7.77
C GLY A 10 -3.06 4.05 -6.40
N ARG A 11 -2.56 3.28 -5.43
CA ARG A 11 -2.09 3.82 -4.14
C ARG A 11 -0.72 4.48 -4.27
N VAL A 12 0.18 3.81 -4.99
CA VAL A 12 1.54 4.25 -5.28
C VAL A 12 1.63 4.45 -6.80
N PRO A 13 2.01 5.65 -7.28
CA PRO A 13 2.16 5.90 -8.71
C PRO A 13 3.39 5.15 -9.26
N LEU A 14 3.34 4.81 -10.56
CA LEU A 14 4.48 4.19 -11.28
C LEU A 14 5.33 5.22 -12.05
N THR A 15 4.95 6.49 -11.97
CA THR A 15 5.63 7.60 -12.65
C THR A 15 6.91 7.99 -11.92
N PRO A 16 7.91 8.53 -12.63
CA PRO A 16 7.90 8.94 -14.05
C PRO A 16 8.19 7.80 -15.05
N LEU A 17 8.43 6.57 -14.59
CA LEU A 17 8.91 5.48 -15.46
C LEU A 17 7.81 4.93 -16.38
N THR A 18 6.60 4.77 -15.85
CA THR A 18 5.42 4.40 -16.64
C THR A 18 4.16 4.97 -16.02
N SER A 19 3.13 5.27 -16.82
CA SER A 19 1.83 5.70 -16.31
C SER A 19 0.99 4.52 -15.79
N GLU A 20 1.21 3.31 -16.33
CA GLU A 20 0.37 2.13 -16.07
C GLU A 20 1.11 0.84 -16.49
N SER A 21 0.76 -0.31 -15.89
CA SER A 21 1.12 -1.61 -16.42
C SER A 21 0.10 -2.69 -16.05
N TRP A 22 -0.25 -3.51 -17.04
CA TRP A 22 -1.15 -4.66 -16.90
C TRP A 22 -2.53 -4.30 -16.31
N TYR A 23 -3.16 -3.22 -16.80
CA TYR A 23 -4.52 -2.80 -16.41
C TYR A 23 -4.69 -2.58 -14.90
N GLY A 24 -3.60 -2.16 -14.24
CA GLY A 24 -3.50 -1.78 -12.85
C GLY A 24 -3.22 -2.93 -11.91
N MET A 25 -2.80 -4.08 -12.45
CA MET A 25 -2.43 -5.25 -11.67
C MET A 25 -1.02 -5.12 -11.09
N VAL A 26 -0.14 -4.36 -11.75
CA VAL A 26 1.19 -3.99 -11.26
C VAL A 26 1.06 -2.86 -10.24
N VAL A 27 1.75 -3.00 -9.12
CA VAL A 27 1.92 -1.96 -8.10
C VAL A 27 3.33 -2.08 -7.54
N ASP A 28 3.94 -0.94 -7.21
CA ASP A 28 5.22 -0.89 -6.53
C ASP A 28 5.04 -0.66 -5.04
N HIS A 29 5.86 -1.35 -4.27
CA HIS A 29 6.08 -1.12 -2.85
C HIS A 29 7.39 -1.79 -2.42
N ALA A 30 7.71 -1.72 -1.13
CA ALA A 30 8.91 -2.30 -0.55
C ALA A 30 8.72 -3.71 0.02
N VAL A 31 9.84 -4.45 0.02
CA VAL A 31 10.06 -5.60 0.91
C VAL A 31 10.93 -5.13 2.06
N ALA A 32 10.44 -5.27 3.29
CA ALA A 32 11.09 -4.74 4.48
C ALA A 32 11.32 -5.83 5.55
N ARG A 33 12.14 -5.52 6.56
CA ARG A 33 12.33 -6.41 7.72
C ARG A 33 11.21 -6.30 8.76
N SER A 34 10.44 -5.21 8.75
CA SER A 34 9.37 -4.97 9.71
C SER A 34 8.12 -4.38 9.06
N VAL A 35 6.96 -4.57 9.70
CA VAL A 35 5.69 -3.93 9.29
C VAL A 35 5.76 -2.42 9.46
N ARG A 36 6.43 -1.94 10.53
CA ARG A 36 6.64 -0.51 10.79
C ARG A 36 7.35 0.17 9.62
N ASP A 37 8.44 -0.41 9.13
CA ASP A 37 9.22 0.18 8.03
C ASP A 37 8.45 0.13 6.71
N SER A 38 7.73 -0.97 6.45
CA SER A 38 6.85 -1.08 5.27
C SER A 38 5.75 -0.01 5.28
N ALA A 39 5.16 0.27 6.44
CA ALA A 39 4.14 1.30 6.61
C ALA A 39 4.71 2.72 6.45
N LEU A 40 5.88 3.00 7.03
CA LEU A 40 6.56 4.30 6.87
C LEU A 40 6.95 4.54 5.40
N LEU A 41 7.48 3.54 4.71
CA LEU A 41 7.78 3.66 3.28
C LEU A 41 6.52 3.97 2.48
N LEU A 42 5.38 3.36 2.84
CA LEU A 42 4.12 3.64 2.16
C LEU A 42 3.67 5.08 2.38
N ASP A 43 3.80 5.63 3.60
CA ASP A 43 3.52 7.04 3.89
C ASP A 43 4.35 8.00 3.04
N LEU A 44 5.59 7.62 2.71
CA LEU A 44 6.50 8.44 1.91
C LEU A 44 6.26 8.34 0.40
N THR A 45 5.73 7.21 -0.08
CA THR A 45 5.64 6.92 -1.51
C THR A 45 4.22 6.94 -2.06
N HIS A 46 3.19 6.86 -1.22
CA HIS A 46 1.81 6.96 -1.69
C HIS A 46 1.48 8.40 -2.08
N GLY A 47 0.52 8.57 -2.99
CA GLY A 47 0.04 9.90 -3.31
C GLY A 47 -0.80 9.96 -4.58
N PRO A 48 -1.57 11.04 -4.77
CA PRO A 48 -2.17 11.32 -6.05
C PRO A 48 -1.07 11.64 -7.07
N ASP A 49 -1.28 11.18 -8.30
CA ASP A 49 -0.42 11.49 -9.43
C ASP A 49 -1.31 11.84 -10.64
N PRO A 50 -1.20 13.06 -11.20
CA PRO A 50 -2.01 13.49 -12.35
C PRO A 50 -1.83 12.63 -13.61
N LEU A 51 -0.70 11.93 -13.72
CA LEU A 51 -0.39 11.07 -14.87
C LEU A 51 -0.84 9.62 -14.65
N SER A 52 -1.24 9.26 -13.42
CA SER A 52 -1.73 7.93 -13.10
C SER A 52 -3.21 7.80 -13.48
N PRO A 53 -3.60 6.77 -14.25
CA PRO A 53 -4.99 6.56 -14.68
C PRO A 53 -5.91 6.07 -13.54
N TYR A 54 -5.33 5.68 -12.40
CA TYR A 54 -6.04 5.19 -11.23
C TYR A 54 -5.60 5.95 -9.98
N GLY A 55 -6.55 6.36 -9.15
CA GLY A 55 -6.30 6.94 -7.83
C GLY A 55 -7.01 6.16 -6.74
N ALA A 56 -6.26 5.68 -5.75
CA ALA A 56 -6.86 5.08 -4.56
C ALA A 56 -7.43 6.17 -3.63
N PRO A 57 -8.55 5.90 -2.90
CA PRO A 57 -9.09 6.86 -1.94
C PRO A 57 -8.04 7.27 -0.90
N ALA A 58 -8.04 8.55 -0.49
CA ALA A 58 -7.11 9.04 0.52
C ALA A 58 -7.16 8.19 1.82
N PRO A 59 -6.01 7.86 2.44
CA PRO A 59 -6.00 7.12 3.68
C PRO A 59 -6.57 7.98 4.82
N LYS A 60 -7.12 7.31 5.84
CA LYS A 60 -7.52 7.97 7.09
C LYS A 60 -6.30 8.07 8.00
N GLY A 61 -5.55 9.17 7.86
CA GLY A 61 -4.27 9.36 8.56
C GLY A 61 -3.12 8.62 7.87
N SER A 62 -2.05 8.32 8.63
CA SER A 62 -0.85 7.65 8.12
C SER A 62 -0.88 6.14 8.35
N PHE A 63 -0.24 5.41 7.44
CA PHE A 63 -0.05 3.97 7.53
C PHE A 63 0.85 3.60 8.72
N ALA A 64 1.88 4.38 9.03
CA ALA A 64 2.73 4.16 10.19
C ALA A 64 1.96 4.28 11.51
N ALA A 65 1.05 5.27 11.63
CA ALA A 65 0.19 5.40 12.80
C ALA A 65 -0.79 4.22 12.91
N ALA A 66 -1.36 3.79 11.78
CA ALA A 66 -2.23 2.62 11.74
C ALA A 66 -1.50 1.33 12.16
N ALA A 67 -0.24 1.17 11.76
CA ALA A 67 0.60 0.02 12.11
C ALA A 67 1.06 0.02 13.59
N ALA A 68 1.17 1.19 14.22
CA ALA A 68 1.57 1.32 15.62
C ALA A 68 0.38 1.19 16.60
N ARG A 69 -0.85 1.32 16.12
CA ARG A 69 -2.06 1.28 16.96
C ARG A 69 -2.43 -0.16 17.33
N ASP A 70 -2.91 -0.36 18.55
CA ASP A 70 -3.58 -1.62 18.91
C ASP A 70 -4.81 -1.84 18.01
N PRO A 71 -4.92 -2.99 17.32
CA PRO A 71 -5.99 -3.21 16.36
C PRO A 71 -7.38 -3.32 17.01
N GLY A 72 -7.47 -3.62 18.30
CA GLY A 72 -8.71 -3.94 18.98
C GLY A 72 -9.33 -5.25 18.47
N LYS A 73 -10.66 -5.38 18.62
CA LYS A 73 -11.40 -6.55 18.13
C LYS A 73 -11.60 -6.46 16.62
N LEU A 74 -11.03 -7.41 15.88
CA LEU A 74 -11.23 -7.56 14.43
C LEU A 74 -12.09 -8.79 14.12
N ARG A 75 -12.94 -8.68 13.09
CA ARG A 75 -13.65 -9.83 12.51
C ARG A 75 -12.76 -10.45 11.44
N LEU A 76 -12.27 -11.66 11.67
CA LEU A 76 -11.36 -12.37 10.76
C LEU A 76 -12.10 -13.53 10.10
N ALA A 77 -12.08 -13.57 8.76
CA ALA A 77 -12.55 -14.71 7.99
C ALA A 77 -11.35 -15.60 7.61
N VAL A 78 -11.49 -16.92 7.79
CA VAL A 78 -10.48 -17.89 7.37
C VAL A 78 -11.06 -18.71 6.22
N TYR A 79 -10.49 -18.54 5.03
CA TYR A 79 -10.82 -19.37 3.88
C TYR A 79 -10.16 -20.73 4.05
N ARG A 80 -10.96 -21.81 3.99
CA ARG A 80 -10.48 -23.19 3.88
C ARG A 80 -11.00 -23.75 2.56
N LYS A 81 -10.10 -24.39 1.83
CA LYS A 81 -10.40 -25.08 0.57
C LYS A 81 -11.11 -26.41 0.85
#